data_AF-A0A520CYF2-F1
#
_entry.id   AF-A0A520CYF2-F1
#
_cell.length_a   1.000
_cell.length_b   1.000
_cell.length_c   1.000
_cell.angle_alpha   90.00
_cell.angle_beta   90.00
_cell.angle_gamma   90.00
#
_symmetry.space_group_name_H-M   'P 1'
#
loop_
_entity.id
_entity.type
_entity.pdbx_description
1 polymer ?
#
loop_
_entity_poly.entity_id
_entity_poly.type
_entity_poly.pdbx_seq_one_letter_code
_entity_poly.pdbx_strand_id
1 'polypeptide(L)'
;TLARSSVSKLLTEQLNNLTSDLIQGVDLNFGVNSSEDYSSGSLQQKTDLEVGLSKKLLNDRLTVSVGSSFALEGPQAPGEKSTDIAGNVNVEYALSADGRYRLRAYRRNQNDVIVQGQIIETGLGFTLVVDYNKFREIFQKKRVRRTRNIEQKTQDEKTN
;
A
#
# COMPACT_ATOMS: atom_id res chain seq x y z
N THR A 1 -22.22 19.45 7.23
CA THR A 1 -21.14 18.46 7.07
C THR A 1 -21.59 17.15 6.41
N LEU A 2 -22.78 16.60 6.70
CA LEU A 2 -23.27 15.32 6.11
C LEU A 2 -23.55 15.33 4.59
N ALA A 3 -23.97 16.45 4.01
CA ALA A 3 -24.27 16.54 2.58
C ALA A 3 -23.01 16.59 1.71
N ARG A 4 -21.95 17.27 2.17
CA ARG A 4 -20.68 17.44 1.45
C ARG A 4 -19.92 16.12 1.34
N SER A 5 -19.84 15.35 2.44
CA SER A 5 -19.21 14.01 2.44
C SER A 5 -19.93 13.01 1.51
N SER A 6 -21.25 13.15 1.37
CA SER A 6 -22.06 12.24 0.56
C SER A 6 -21.92 12.56 -0.94
N VAL A 7 -21.89 13.83 -1.31
CA VAL A 7 -21.65 14.26 -2.70
C VAL A 7 -20.22 13.93 -3.13
N SER A 8 -19.22 14.12 -2.26
CA SER A 8 -17.84 13.72 -2.55
C SER A 8 -17.71 12.22 -2.78
N LYS A 9 -18.36 11.38 -1.96
CA LYS A 9 -18.38 9.91 -2.15
C LYS A 9 -19.00 9.51 -3.49
N LEU A 10 -20.15 10.07 -3.84
CA LEU A 10 -20.85 9.76 -5.10
C LEU A 10 -20.07 10.19 -6.35
N LEU A 11 -19.33 11.30 -6.28
CA LEU A 11 -18.46 11.75 -7.37
C LEU A 11 -17.20 10.88 -7.48
N THR A 12 -16.60 10.51 -6.34
CA THR A 12 -15.45 9.61 -6.28
C THR A 12 -15.78 8.22 -6.84
N GLU A 13 -16.93 7.65 -6.49
CA GLU A 13 -17.36 6.34 -6.99
C GLU A 13 -17.61 6.34 -8.50
N GLN A 14 -18.20 7.40 -9.04
CA GLN A 14 -18.42 7.54 -10.49
C GLN A 14 -17.12 7.72 -11.27
N LEU A 15 -16.18 8.50 -10.74
CA LEU A 15 -14.86 8.65 -11.35
C LEU A 15 -14.09 7.32 -11.34
N ASN A 16 -14.07 6.61 -10.21
CA ASN A 16 -13.41 5.30 -10.10
C ASN A 16 -13.99 4.27 -11.10
N ASN A 17 -15.32 4.28 -11.33
CA ASN A 17 -15.98 3.40 -12.29
C ASN A 17 -15.65 3.74 -13.75
N LEU A 18 -15.47 5.02 -14.10
CA LEU A 18 -15.10 5.45 -15.45
C LEU A 18 -13.61 5.20 -15.76
N THR A 19 -12.75 5.28 -14.76
CA THR A 19 -11.29 5.11 -14.95
C THR A 19 -10.84 3.66 -14.96
N SER A 20 -11.67 2.73 -14.47
CA SER A 20 -11.37 1.28 -14.54
C SER A 20 -11.32 0.74 -15.97
N ASP A 21 -12.02 1.38 -16.93
CA ASP A 21 -12.09 0.94 -18.33
C ASP A 21 -11.22 1.77 -19.28
N LEU A 22 -10.83 3.01 -18.91
CA LEU A 22 -10.20 3.95 -19.85
C LEU A 22 -8.66 3.77 -19.96
N ILE A 23 -8.02 3.08 -19.02
CA ILE A 23 -6.58 2.78 -19.08
C ILE A 23 -6.37 1.28 -18.86
N GLN A 24 -6.32 0.51 -19.94
CA GLN A 24 -6.07 -0.94 -19.89
C GLN A 24 -4.80 -1.26 -19.09
N GLY A 25 -4.97 -1.97 -17.97
CA GLY A 25 -3.87 -2.48 -17.15
C GLY A 25 -3.28 -1.49 -16.15
N VAL A 26 -3.95 -0.37 -15.85
CA VAL A 26 -3.58 0.54 -14.76
C VAL A 26 -4.80 0.86 -13.90
N ASP A 27 -4.69 0.61 -12.60
CA ASP A 27 -5.72 0.92 -11.61
C ASP A 27 -5.52 2.37 -11.12
N LEU A 28 -6.50 3.24 -11.34
CA LEU A 28 -6.50 4.62 -10.87
C LEU A 28 -7.55 4.79 -9.77
N ASN A 29 -7.17 5.44 -8.67
CA ASN A 29 -8.02 5.66 -7.50
C ASN A 29 -7.95 7.12 -7.05
N PHE A 30 -9.09 7.69 -6.71
CA PHE A 30 -9.21 9.04 -6.16
C PHE A 30 -9.85 8.97 -4.78
N GLY A 31 -9.37 9.79 -3.84
CA GLY A 31 -9.94 9.92 -2.50
C GLY A 31 -9.92 11.38 -2.06
N VAL A 32 -10.96 11.83 -1.34
CA VAL A 32 -10.97 13.15 -0.71
C VAL A 32 -11.05 12.95 0.80
N ASN A 33 -10.08 13.49 1.51
CA ASN A 33 -10.01 13.44 2.96
C ASN A 33 -10.18 14.84 3.53
N SER A 34 -11.23 15.07 4.31
CA SER A 34 -11.48 16.33 5.01
C SER A 34 -11.39 16.09 6.51
N SER A 35 -10.56 16.89 7.18
CA SER A 35 -10.37 16.87 8.63
C SER A 35 -10.61 18.26 9.22
N GLU A 36 -11.13 18.28 10.45
CA GLU A 36 -11.35 19.50 11.24
C GLU A 36 -10.45 19.40 12.48
N ASP A 37 -9.57 20.37 12.69
CA ASP A 37 -8.74 20.48 13.87
C ASP A 37 -9.16 21.70 14.72
N TYR A 38 -9.31 21.47 16.03
CA TYR A 38 -9.66 22.47 17.04
C TYR A 38 -8.54 22.68 18.07
N SER A 39 -7.38 22.02 17.90
CA SER A 39 -6.27 22.01 18.86
C SER A 39 -5.67 23.39 19.13
N SER A 40 -5.82 24.35 18.21
CA SER A 40 -5.28 25.72 18.30
C SER A 40 -6.28 26.77 18.83
N GLY A 41 -7.47 26.36 19.27
CA GLY A 41 -8.51 27.28 19.78
C GLY A 41 -9.29 28.02 18.70
N SER A 42 -8.98 27.78 17.42
CA SER A 42 -9.79 28.19 16.27
C SER A 42 -9.99 26.97 15.35
N LEU A 43 -11.13 26.89 14.66
CA LEU A 43 -11.39 25.79 13.73
C LEU A 43 -10.46 25.92 12.51
N GLN A 44 -9.55 24.97 12.34
CA GLN A 44 -8.83 24.74 11.09
C GLN A 44 -9.51 23.61 10.32
N GLN A 45 -10.02 23.91 9.13
CA GLN A 45 -10.46 22.90 8.17
C GLN A 45 -9.31 22.59 7.20
N LYS A 46 -9.00 21.31 7.01
CA LYS A 46 -8.06 20.84 6.00
C LYS A 46 -8.75 19.82 5.09
N THR A 47 -8.69 20.06 3.78
CA THR A 47 -9.17 19.11 2.78
C THR A 47 -8.04 18.75 1.84
N ASP A 48 -7.73 17.46 1.74
CA ASP A 48 -6.71 16.89 0.87
C ASP A 48 -7.36 15.96 -0.17
N LEU A 49 -6.97 16.11 -1.43
CA LEU A 49 -7.30 15.19 -2.53
C LEU A 49 -6.14 14.23 -2.75
N GLU A 50 -6.41 12.94 -2.60
CA GLU A 50 -5.46 11.86 -2.85
C GLU A 50 -5.72 11.24 -4.23
N VAL A 51 -4.67 11.08 -5.01
CA VAL A 51 -4.69 10.41 -6.31
C VAL A 51 -3.67 9.28 -6.29
N GLY A 52 -4.14 8.05 -6.48
CA GLY A 52 -3.34 6.84 -6.50
C GLY A 52 -3.38 6.16 -7.87
N LEU A 53 -2.22 5.87 -8.43
CA LEU A 53 -2.05 5.05 -9.62
C LEU A 53 -1.38 3.73 -9.21
N SER A 54 -1.86 2.59 -9.68
CA SER A 54 -1.15 1.33 -9.50
C SER A 54 -1.19 0.45 -10.75
N LYS A 55 -0.12 -0.33 -10.94
CA LYS A 55 0.04 -1.24 -12.06
C LYS A 55 0.54 -2.58 -11.56
N LYS A 56 -0.15 -3.63 -11.98
CA LYS A 56 0.28 -5.02 -11.78
C LYS A 56 1.05 -5.50 -13.01
N LEU A 57 2.16 -6.17 -12.75
CA LEU A 57 3.12 -6.66 -13.72
C LEU A 57 3.51 -8.10 -13.33
N LEU A 58 4.13 -8.83 -14.27
CA LEU A 58 4.66 -10.17 -14.02
C LEU A 58 3.62 -11.17 -13.51
N ASN A 59 2.44 -11.24 -14.16
CA ASN A 59 1.31 -12.08 -13.73
C ASN A 59 0.93 -11.79 -12.27
N ASP A 60 0.69 -10.50 -11.97
CA ASP A 60 0.33 -9.99 -10.65
C ASP A 60 1.39 -10.16 -9.55
N ARG A 61 2.63 -10.53 -9.90
CA ARG A 61 3.72 -10.68 -8.93
C ARG A 61 4.36 -9.37 -8.54
N LEU A 62 4.37 -8.38 -9.42
CA LEU A 62 4.96 -7.06 -9.15
C LEU A 62 3.84 -6.01 -9.20
N THR A 63 3.58 -5.38 -8.06
CA THR A 63 2.65 -4.26 -7.97
C THR A 63 3.44 -2.99 -7.73
N VAL A 64 3.35 -2.04 -8.65
CA VAL A 64 3.93 -0.70 -8.51
C VAL A 64 2.78 0.27 -8.28
N SER A 65 2.85 1.06 -7.22
CA SER A 65 1.85 2.06 -6.86
C SER A 65 2.53 3.40 -6.61
N VAL A 66 1.94 4.46 -7.15
CA VAL A 66 2.38 5.84 -6.94
C VAL A 66 1.18 6.65 -6.47
N GLY A 67 1.33 7.38 -5.37
CA GLY A 67 0.32 8.25 -4.79
C GLY A 67 0.79 9.69 -4.75
N SER A 68 -0.15 10.61 -4.96
CA SER A 68 0.02 12.05 -4.80
C SER A 68 -1.10 12.58 -3.90
N SER A 69 -0.80 13.58 -3.08
CA SER A 69 -1.77 14.26 -2.23
C SER A 69 -1.73 15.77 -2.52
N PHE A 70 -2.87 16.35 -2.81
CA PHE A 70 -3.05 17.76 -3.14
C PHE A 70 -3.87 18.44 -2.05
N ALA A 71 -3.31 19.45 -1.39
CA ALA A 71 -4.06 20.26 -0.45
C ALA A 71 -5.06 21.15 -1.21
N LEU A 72 -6.36 20.93 -1.00
CA LEU A 72 -7.43 21.69 -1.63
C LEU A 72 -7.89 22.89 -0.79
N GLU A 73 -7.86 22.77 0.53
CA GLU A 73 -8.33 23.77 1.48
C GLU A 73 -7.58 23.64 2.80
N GLY A 74 -7.23 24.76 3.44
CA GLY A 74 -6.55 24.79 4.75
C GLY A 74 -5.26 25.63 4.75
N PRO A 75 -4.73 26.01 5.94
CA PRO A 75 -3.50 26.78 6.04
C PRO A 75 -2.30 25.97 5.52
N GLN A 76 -1.61 26.50 4.51
CA GLN A 76 -0.38 25.93 4.00
C GLN A 76 0.80 26.43 4.84
N ALA A 77 1.66 25.51 5.30
CA ALA A 77 2.83 25.89 6.06
C ALA A 77 3.85 26.61 5.14
N PRO A 78 4.55 27.67 5.62
CA PRO A 78 5.57 28.34 4.82
C PRO A 78 6.67 27.35 4.41
N GLY A 79 6.88 27.18 3.10
CA GLY A 79 7.82 26.21 2.55
C GLY A 79 7.18 24.90 2.07
N GLU A 80 5.86 24.73 2.21
CA GLU A 80 5.14 23.66 1.53
C GLU A 80 5.18 23.86 0.02
N LYS A 81 5.79 22.91 -0.69
CA LYS A 81 5.50 22.74 -2.10
C LYS A 81 4.09 22.18 -2.18
N SER A 82 3.14 23.05 -2.48
CA SER A 82 1.69 22.83 -2.65
C SER A 82 1.31 21.67 -3.60
N THR A 83 2.28 20.96 -4.17
CA THR A 83 2.09 20.01 -5.27
C THR A 83 3.23 18.98 -5.28
N ASP A 84 3.32 18.13 -4.26
CA ASP A 84 4.21 16.96 -4.31
C ASP A 84 3.57 15.87 -5.19
N ILE A 85 3.66 16.09 -6.51
CA ILE A 85 3.28 15.11 -7.52
C ILE A 85 4.25 13.93 -7.39
N ALA A 86 3.70 12.74 -7.11
CA ALA A 86 4.42 11.47 -6.90
C ALA A 86 5.27 11.35 -5.62
N GLY A 87 4.87 11.99 -4.51
CA GLY A 87 5.56 11.88 -3.22
C GLY A 87 5.54 10.49 -2.59
N ASN A 88 4.50 9.68 -2.86
CA ASN A 88 4.33 8.35 -2.29
C ASN A 88 4.58 7.28 -3.36
N VAL A 89 5.53 6.39 -3.13
CA VAL A 89 5.85 5.26 -4.03
C VAL A 89 5.83 3.99 -3.21
N ASN A 90 5.17 2.96 -3.72
CA ASN A 90 5.14 1.62 -3.13
C ASN A 90 5.39 0.58 -4.22
N VAL A 91 6.32 -0.33 -3.97
CA VAL A 91 6.64 -1.45 -4.85
C VAL A 91 6.53 -2.72 -4.02
N GLU A 92 5.60 -3.59 -4.39
CA GLU A 92 5.40 -4.88 -3.74
C GLU A 92 5.71 -6.01 -4.73
N TYR A 93 6.52 -6.98 -4.29
CA TYR A 93 6.87 -8.16 -5.06
C TYR A 93 6.51 -9.46 -4.32
N ALA A 94 5.69 -10.29 -4.96
CA ALA A 94 5.38 -11.64 -4.49
C ALA A 94 6.51 -12.60 -4.85
N LEU A 95 7.27 -13.00 -3.83
CA LEU A 95 8.37 -13.96 -3.97
C LEU A 95 7.85 -15.38 -4.21
N SER A 96 6.64 -15.68 -3.73
CA SER A 96 5.97 -16.96 -3.94
C SER A 96 4.67 -16.80 -4.73
N ALA A 97 4.38 -17.77 -5.59
CA ALA A 97 3.17 -17.79 -6.41
C ALA A 97 1.88 -17.85 -5.57
N ASP A 98 1.98 -18.35 -4.34
CA ASP A 98 0.88 -18.44 -3.38
C ASP A 98 0.73 -17.17 -2.49
N GLY A 99 1.55 -16.14 -2.72
CA GLY A 99 1.49 -14.87 -1.99
C GLY A 99 1.95 -14.92 -0.52
N ARG A 100 2.41 -16.08 -0.04
CA ARG A 100 2.88 -16.25 1.34
C ARG A 100 4.13 -15.43 1.67
N TYR A 101 4.98 -15.17 0.69
CA TYR A 101 6.20 -14.39 0.85
C TYR A 101 6.13 -13.14 -0.02
N ARG A 102 6.16 -11.97 0.60
CA ARG A 102 6.13 -10.68 -0.11
C ARG A 102 7.22 -9.74 0.38
N LEU A 103 7.85 -9.06 -0.56
CA LEU A 103 8.76 -7.97 -0.29
C LEU A 103 8.06 -6.65 -0.62
N ARG A 104 8.14 -5.66 0.24
CA ARG A 104 7.58 -4.32 0.03
C ARG A 104 8.69 -3.30 0.18
N ALA A 105 8.81 -2.40 -0.78
CA ALA A 105 9.62 -1.19 -0.69
C ALA A 105 8.69 0.01 -0.78
N TYR A 106 8.80 0.95 0.16
CA TYR A 106 7.95 2.13 0.15
C TYR A 106 8.75 3.38 0.45
N ARG A 107 8.32 4.46 -0.16
CA ARG A 107 8.70 5.83 0.16
C ARG A 107 7.41 6.59 0.38
N ARG A 108 7.22 7.14 1.57
CA ARG A 108 6.10 8.02 1.89
C ARG A 108 6.63 9.38 2.27
N ASN A 109 5.93 10.41 1.82
CA ASN A 109 6.17 11.76 2.25
C ASN A 109 5.08 12.13 3.25
N GLN A 110 5.47 12.47 4.47
CA GLN A 110 4.56 12.92 5.52
C GLN A 110 4.83 14.39 5.82
N ASN A 111 3.75 15.18 5.78
CA ASN A 111 3.77 16.58 6.18
C ASN A 111 3.28 16.66 7.63
N ASP A 112 4.23 16.72 8.58
CA ASP A 112 3.89 16.97 9.97
C ASP A 112 3.86 18.49 10.22
N VAL A 113 2.70 19.01 10.64
CA VAL A 113 2.47 20.45 10.90
C VAL A 113 3.34 20.98 12.05
N ILE A 114 3.87 20.10 12.90
CA ILE A 114 4.66 20.45 14.09
C ILE A 114 6.13 20.71 13.74
N VAL A 115 6.65 20.07 12.68
CA VAL A 115 8.05 20.15 12.29
C VAL A 115 8.12 20.88 10.95
N GLN A 116 8.74 22.06 10.91
CA GLN A 116 8.87 22.89 9.71
C GLN A 116 9.74 22.22 8.61
N GLY A 117 9.25 21.17 7.95
CA GLY A 117 9.99 20.47 6.89
C GLY A 117 9.30 19.23 6.32
N GLN A 118 9.75 18.82 5.13
CA GLN A 118 9.31 17.60 4.44
C GLN A 118 9.95 16.36 5.09
N ILE A 119 9.15 15.45 5.66
CA ILE A 119 9.67 14.18 6.22
C ILE A 119 9.47 13.08 5.18
N ILE A 120 10.57 12.67 4.56
CA ILE A 120 10.60 11.53 3.64
C ILE A 120 10.97 10.28 4.43
N GLU A 121 10.02 9.34 4.56
CA GLU A 121 10.27 8.02 5.14
C GLU A 121 10.40 6.99 4.03
N THR A 122 11.57 6.35 3.94
CA THR A 122 11.80 5.23 3.03
C THR A 122 12.06 3.97 3.83
N GLY A 123 11.38 2.88 3.48
CA GLY A 123 11.46 1.63 4.20
C GLY A 123 11.40 0.41 3.29
N LEU A 124 11.92 -0.70 3.82
CA LEU A 124 11.79 -2.04 3.26
C LEU A 124 11.06 -2.91 4.27
N GLY A 125 10.08 -3.67 3.80
CA GLY A 125 9.27 -4.59 4.57
C GLY A 125 9.26 -5.97 3.94
N PHE A 126 9.11 -6.99 4.77
CA PHE A 126 8.91 -8.36 4.34
C PHE A 126 7.72 -8.95 5.08
N THR A 127 6.82 -9.57 4.33
CA THR A 127 5.58 -10.15 4.85
C THR A 127 5.59 -11.65 4.63
N LEU A 128 5.42 -12.41 5.71
CA LEU A 128 5.23 -13.86 5.70
C LEU A 128 3.84 -14.20 6.22
N VAL A 129 2.99 -14.76 5.36
CA VAL A 129 1.67 -15.27 5.72
C VAL A 129 1.75 -16.78 5.91
N VAL A 130 1.33 -17.26 7.08
CA VAL A 130 1.33 -18.70 7.41
C VAL A 130 -0.06 -19.12 7.85
N ASP A 131 -0.68 -20.00 7.06
CA ASP A 131 -1.93 -20.66 7.45
C ASP A 131 -1.62 -21.89 8.30
N TYR A 132 -2.20 -21.97 9.50
CA TYR A 132 -2.03 -23.09 10.42
C TYR A 132 -3.35 -23.46 11.10
N ASN A 133 -3.58 -24.76 11.29
CA ASN A 133 -4.75 -25.27 12.00
C ASN A 133 -4.47 -25.48 13.50
N LYS A 134 -3.21 -25.65 13.88
CA LYS A 134 -2.74 -25.78 15.27
C LYS A 134 -1.39 -25.09 15.42
N PHE A 135 -1.22 -24.21 16.41
CA PHE A 135 0.04 -23.48 16.64
C PHE A 135 1.27 -24.40 16.76
N ARG A 136 1.09 -25.63 17.29
CA ARG A 136 2.16 -26.63 17.42
C ARG A 136 2.71 -27.13 16.08
N GLU A 137 1.97 -26.99 14.98
CA GLU A 137 2.37 -27.50 13.66
C GLU A 137 3.35 -26.58 12.92
N ILE A 138 3.42 -25.29 13.27
CA ILE A 138 4.30 -24.31 12.60
C ILE A 138 5.77 -24.73 12.71
N PHE A 139 6.17 -25.24 13.88
CA PHE A 139 7.54 -25.71 14.13
C PHE A 139 7.77 -27.18 13.71
N GLN A 140 6.71 -27.99 13.60
CA GLN A 140 6.83 -29.42 13.25
C GLN A 140 6.91 -29.65 11.72
N LYS A 141 6.24 -28.83 10.90
CA LYS A 141 6.26 -29.00 9.43
C LYS A 141 7.66 -28.82 8.80
N LYS A 142 8.56 -28.03 9.41
CA LYS A 142 9.97 -27.91 8.96
C LYS A 142 10.77 -29.20 9.16
N ARG A 143 10.48 -29.99 10.19
CA ARG A 143 11.17 -31.29 10.43
C ARG A 143 10.68 -32.37 9.46
N VAL A 144 9.37 -32.50 9.27
CA VAL A 144 8.80 -33.58 8.45
C VAL A 144 9.17 -33.45 6.96
N ARG A 145 9.27 -32.22 6.42
CA ARG A 145 9.72 -32.02 5.02
C ARG A 145 11.20 -32.36 4.80
N ARG A 146 12.08 -32.16 5.80
CA ARG A 146 13.48 -32.58 5.69
C ARG A 146 13.62 -34.10 5.70
N THR A 147 12.91 -34.80 6.58
CA THR A 147 12.99 -36.26 6.67
C THR A 147 12.50 -36.93 5.39
N ARG A 148 11.38 -36.47 4.82
CA ARG A 148 10.82 -37.06 3.59
C ARG A 148 11.72 -36.84 2.35
N ASN A 149 12.38 -35.68 2.24
CA ASN A 149 13.34 -35.42 1.15
C ASN A 149 14.64 -36.23 1.27
N ILE A 150 15.08 -36.55 2.50
CA ILE A 150 16.26 -37.39 2.74
C ILE A 150 15.94 -38.86 2.42
N GLU A 151 14.76 -39.34 2.81
CA GLU A 151 14.31 -40.71 2.53
C GLU A 151 14.13 -41.00 1.03
N GLN A 152 13.57 -40.05 0.26
CA GLN A 152 13.44 -40.21 -1.20
C GLN A 152 14.80 -40.26 -1.91
N LYS A 153 15.74 -39.39 -1.50
CA LYS A 153 17.11 -39.39 -2.07
C LYS A 153 17.86 -40.70 -1.82
N THR A 154 17.59 -41.36 -0.69
CA THR A 154 18.24 -42.62 -0.29
C THR A 154 17.61 -43.85 -0.97
N GLN A 155 16.39 -43.73 -1.53
CA GLN A 155 15.74 -44.80 -2.29
C GLN A 155 16.16 -44.78 -3.77
N ASP A 156 16.25 -43.60 -4.38
CA ASP A 156 16.69 -43.46 -5.78
C ASP A 156 18.15 -43.92 -6.01
N GLU A 157 19.00 -43.80 -4.99
CA GLU A 157 20.41 -44.24 -5.01
C GLU A 157 20.58 -45.76 -4.85
N LYS A 158 19.54 -46.48 -4.43
CA LYS A 158 19.56 -47.95 -4.27
C LYS A 158 18.95 -48.72 -5.45
N THR A 159 18.41 -48.00 -6.44
CA THR A 159 17.72 -48.57 -7.62
C THR A 159 18.51 -48.40 -8.93
N ASN A 160 19.77 -47.93 -8.87
CA ASN A 160 20.76 -47.97 -9.96
C ASN A 160 21.89 -48.93 -9.61
#